data_AF-A0A1B9QUV0-F1
#
_entry.id   AF-A0A1B9QUV0-F1
#
_cell.length_a   1.000
_cell.length_b   1.000
_cell.length_c   1.000
_cell.angle_alpha   90.00
_cell.angle_beta   90.00
_cell.angle_gamma   90.00
#
_symmetry.space_group_name_H-M   'P 1'
#
loop_
_entity.id
_entity.type
_entity.pdbx_description
1 polymer ?
#
loop_
_entity_poly.entity_id
_entity_poly.type
_entity_poly.pdbx_seq_one_letter_code
_entity_poly.pdbx_strand_id
1 'polypeptide(L)' 'MTQSEKHQHWTAIVSNQQESGLSIPTFCKEYDINYATFHYWLKKLKQTDDGLRAELPSSLPLTQIQTWLRALQ' A
#
# COMPACT_ATOMS: atom_id res chain seq x y z
N MET A 1 -8.00 -13.55 15.72
CA MET A 1 -8.05 -12.78 14.46
C MET A 1 -8.52 -13.66 13.33
N THR A 2 -9.73 -13.36 12.86
CA THR A 2 -10.33 -13.79 11.60
C THR A 2 -9.52 -13.26 10.40
N GLN A 3 -9.81 -13.78 9.21
CA GLN A 3 -9.11 -13.36 7.98
C GLN A 3 -9.34 -11.88 7.65
N SER A 4 -10.55 -11.37 7.89
CA SER A 4 -10.92 -9.97 7.66
C SER A 4 -10.18 -9.01 8.60
N GLU A 5 -10.05 -9.35 9.88
CA GLU A 5 -9.31 -8.53 10.85
C GLU A 5 -7.82 -8.43 10.48
N LYS A 6 -7.21 -9.53 10.02
CA LYS A 6 -5.82 -9.49 9.53
C LYS A 6 -5.70 -8.57 8.32
N HIS A 7 -6.64 -8.65 7.38
CA HIS A 7 -6.64 -7.80 6.20
C HIS A 7 -6.73 -6.31 6.59
N GLN A 8 -7.69 -5.94 7.45
CA GLN A 8 -7.83 -4.56 7.92
C GLN A 8 -6.58 -4.05 8.64
N HIS A 9 -6.00 -4.88 9.50
CA HIS A 9 -4.76 -4.54 10.21
C HIS A 9 -3.60 -4.25 9.24
N TRP A 10 -3.38 -5.12 8.25
CA TRP A 10 -2.30 -4.92 7.27
C TRP A 10 -2.58 -3.78 6.30
N THR A 11 -3.85 -3.54 5.93
CA THR A 11 -4.24 -2.36 5.16
C THR A 11 -3.89 -1.08 5.92
N ALA A 12 -4.22 -0.99 7.21
CA ALA A 12 -3.89 0.17 8.04
C ALA A 12 -2.37 0.39 8.16
N ILE A 13 -1.60 -0.69 8.34
CA ILE A 13 -0.13 -0.63 8.38
C ILE A 13 0.46 -0.09 7.08
N VAL A 14 -0.02 -0.58 5.93
CA VAL A 14 0.47 -0.16 4.61
C VAL A 14 0.08 1.29 4.31
N SER A 15 -1.10 1.74 4.74
CA SER A 15 -1.48 3.16 4.67
C SER A 15 -0.56 4.02 5.54
N ASN A 16 -0.34 3.61 6.80
CA ASN A 16 0.53 4.34 7.73
C ASN A 16 1.98 4.44 7.21
N GLN A 17 2.49 3.40 6.53
CA GLN A 17 3.81 3.44 5.89
C GLN A 17 3.87 4.47 4.75
N GLN A 18 2.82 4.55 3.93
CA GLN A 18 2.72 5.54 2.84
C GLN A 18 2.61 6.97 3.37
N GLU A 19 1.80 7.18 4.42
CA GLU A 19 1.64 8.48 5.08
C GLU A 19 2.93 8.93 5.79
N SER A 20 3.66 7.99 6.39
CA SER A 20 4.93 8.28 7.05
C SER A 20 6.04 8.70 6.06
N GLY A 21 5.91 8.36 4.78
CA GLY A 21 6.95 8.61 3.76
C GLY A 21 8.27 7.88 4.02
N LEU A 22 8.31 6.96 4.98
CA LEU A 22 9.49 6.19 5.36
C LEU A 22 9.68 5.01 4.42
N SER A 23 10.93 4.68 4.08
CA SER A 23 11.26 3.46 3.35
C SER A 23 10.78 2.22 4.14
N ILE A 24 10.27 1.20 3.43
CA ILE A 24 9.83 -0.08 4.01
C ILE A 24 10.79 -0.65 5.07
N PRO A 25 12.11 -0.79 4.84
CA PRO A 25 13.02 -1.33 5.85
C PRO A 25 13.09 -0.46 7.11
N THR A 26 13.04 0.87 6.97
CA THR A 26 13.04 1.81 8.09
C THR A 26 11.74 1.68 8.88
N PHE A 27 10.60 1.68 8.19
CA PHE A 27 9.28 1.50 8.81
C PHE A 27 9.18 0.15 9.54
N CYS A 28 9.64 -0.94 8.91
CA CYS A 28 9.65 -2.26 9.55
C CYS A 28 10.51 -2.29 10.82
N LYS A 29 11.61 -1.54 10.85
CA LYS A 29 12.49 -1.44 12.03
C LYS A 29 11.87 -0.61 13.16
N GLU A 30 11.26 0.54 12.83
CA GLU A 30 10.67 1.45 13.83
C GLU A 30 9.42 0.86 14.49
N TYR A 31 8.60 0.13 13.73
CA TYR A 31 7.33 -0.42 14.20
C TYR A 31 7.42 -1.90 14.63
N ASP A 32 8.63 -2.46 14.73
CA ASP A 32 8.90 -3.88 15.03
C ASP A 32 8.11 -4.86 14.13
N ILE A 33 8.00 -4.51 12.84
CA ILE A 33 7.28 -5.30 11.85
C ILE A 33 8.27 -6.20 11.12
N ASN A 34 7.93 -7.50 11.05
CA ASN A 34 8.72 -8.43 10.25
C ASN A 34 8.66 -8.07 8.76
N TYR A 35 9.83 -7.77 8.18
CA TYR A 35 10.01 -7.40 6.78
C TYR A 35 9.39 -8.41 5.81
N ALA A 36 9.57 -9.72 6.04
CA ALA A 36 9.03 -10.75 5.17
C ALA A 36 7.50 -10.80 5.22
N THR A 37 6.94 -10.60 6.42
CA THR A 37 5.49 -10.55 6.62
C THR A 37 4.88 -9.33 5.96
N PHE A 38 5.52 -8.16 6.09
CA PHE A 38 5.09 -6.94 5.42
C PHE A 38 5.04 -7.13 3.90
N HIS A 39 6.10 -7.69 3.31
CA HIS A 39 6.17 -7.90 1.86
C HIS A 39 5.14 -8.93 1.36
N TYR A 40 4.86 -9.97 2.16
CA TYR A 40 3.79 -10.94 1.87
C TYR A 40 2.42 -10.24 1.81
N TRP A 41 2.10 -9.42 2.80
CA TRP A 41 0.82 -8.72 2.85
C TRP A 41 0.72 -7.63 1.79
N LEU A 42 1.80 -6.92 1.49
CA LEU A 42 1.84 -5.95 0.40
C LEU A 42 1.47 -6.59 -0.95
N LYS A 43 2.03 -7.77 -1.24
CA LYS A 43 1.69 -8.53 -2.45
C LYS A 43 0.23 -9.00 -2.42
N LYS A 44 -0.22 -9.52 -1.27
CA LYS A 44 -1.58 -10.04 -1.10
C LYS A 44 -2.65 -8.96 -1.24
N LEU A 45 -2.42 -7.77 -0.66
CA LEU A 45 -3.31 -6.62 -0.77
C LEU A 45 -3.41 -6.10 -2.21
N LYS A 46 -2.28 -6.06 -2.95
CA LYS A 46 -2.30 -5.74 -4.40
C LYS A 46 -3.14 -6.75 -5.19
N GLN A 47 -3.00 -8.04 -4.92
CA GLN A 47 -3.75 -9.08 -5.63
C GLN A 47 -5.27 -9.04 -5.34
N THR A 48 -5.66 -8.68 -4.12
CA THR A 48 -7.09 -8.52 -3.77
C THR A 48 -7.72 -7.30 -4.44
N ASP A 49 -6.95 -6.24 -4.66
CA ASP A 49 -7.39 -5.04 -5.39
C ASP A 49 -7.45 -5.27 -6.91
N ASP A 50 -6.48 -6.01 -7.47
CA ASP A 50 -6.47 -6.43 -8.89
C ASP A 50 -7.70 -7.28 -9.28
N GLY A 51 -8.27 -8.05 -8.34
CA GLY A 51 -9.50 -8.83 -8.57
C GLY A 51 -10.77 -7.97 -8.79
N LEU A 52 -10.74 -6.69 -8.35
CA LEU A 52 -11.82 -5.71 -8.56
C LEU A 52 -11.45 -4.64 -9.59
N ARG A 53 -10.17 -4.52 -9.98
CA ARG A 53 -9.63 -3.56 -10.95
C ARG A 53 -9.05 -4.26 -12.19
N ALA A 54 -9.89 -4.96 -12.95
CA ALA A 54 -9.56 -5.34 -14.32
C ALA A 54 -9.49 -4.14 -15.30
N GLU A 55 -9.46 -2.89 -14.83
CA GLU A 55 -9.35 -1.70 -15.68
C GLU A 55 -8.72 -0.47 -15.00
N LEU A 56 -7.49 -0.59 -14.45
CA LEU A 56 -6.61 0.59 -14.42
C LEU A 56 -5.12 0.20 -14.52
N PRO A 57 -4.38 0.71 -15.52
CA PRO A 57 -3.04 0.24 -15.84
C PRO A 57 -2.04 0.56 -14.72
N SER A 58 -1.29 -0.47 -14.33
CA SER A 58 -0.27 -0.52 -13.28
C SER A 58 1.01 0.30 -13.57
N SER A 59 0.95 1.24 -14.51
CA SER A 59 2.09 2.08 -14.90
C SER A 59 1.81 3.59 -14.80
N LEU A 60 0.94 4.02 -13.89
CA LEU A 60 0.78 5.45 -13.59
C LEU A 60 1.79 5.85 -12.49
N PRO A 61 2.92 6.52 -12.82
CA PRO A 61 3.83 7.04 -11.81
C PRO A 61 3.15 8.12 -10.96
N LEU A 62 3.62 8.31 -9.72
CA LEU A 62 3.12 9.35 -8.80
C LEU A 62 3.14 10.77 -9.42
N THR A 63 3.98 11.00 -10.42
CA THR A 63 4.04 12.25 -11.22
C THR A 63 2.79 12.48 -12.09
N GLN A 64 2.09 11.42 -12.46
CA GLN A 64 0.88 11.50 -13.27
C GLN A 64 -0.33 11.92 -12.41
N ILE A 65 -0.41 11.45 -11.16
CA ILE A 65 -1.42 11.88 -10.18
C ILE A 65 -1.27 13.38 -9.86
N GLN A 66 -0.02 13.87 -9.75
CA GLN A 66 0.27 15.29 -9.56
C GLN A 66 -0.12 16.19 -10.74
N THR A 67 -0.24 15.64 -11.95
CA THR A 67 -0.66 16.40 -13.13
C THR A 67 -2.17 16.64 -13.12
N TRP A 68 -2.97 15.66 -12.69
CA TRP A 68 -4.42 15.81 -12.56
C TRP A 68 -4.83 16.81 -11.48
N LEU A 69 -4.05 16.94 -10.40
CA LEU A 69 -4.28 17.93 -9.34
C LEU A 69 -4.03 19.38 -9.78
N ARG A 70 -3.17 19.62 -10.79
CA ARG A 70 -2.86 20.96 -11.30
C ARG A 70 -3.81 21.44 -12.39
N ALA A 71 -4.52 20.54 -13.06
CA ALA A 71 -5.47 20.87 -14.11
C ALA A 71 -6.86 21.29 -13.59
N LEU A 72 -7.07 21.25 -12.27
CA LEU A 72 -8.33 21.62 -11.61
C LEU A 72 -8.28 23.01 -10.93
N GLN A 73 -7.22 23.77 -11.17
CA GLN A 73 -7.02 25.14 -10.70
C GLN A 73 -7.02 26.10 -11.90
#